data_AF-A0A3M4AIK8-F1
#
_entry.id   AF-A0A3M4AIK8-F1
#
_cell.length_a   1.000
_cell.length_b   1.000
_cell.length_c   1.000
_cell.angle_alpha   90.00
_cell.angle_beta   90.00
_cell.angle_gamma   90.00
#
_symmetry.space_group_name_H-M   'P 1'
#
loop_
_entity.id
_entity.type
_entity.pdbx_description
1 polymer ?
#
loop_
_entity_poly.entity_id
_entity_poly.type
_entity_poly.pdbx_seq_one_letter_code
_entity_poly.pdbx_strand_id
1 'polypeptide(L)' 'MHDIAYLGGHSVFYVELPSGKLVQSFVANAERRGQRPTWGDQVYVWWEDDSGVVLRS' A
#
# COMPACT_ATOMS: atom_id res chain seq x y z
N MET A 1 -1.45 -8.97 2.20
CA MET A 1 -0.39 -8.04 2.66
C MET A 1 0.93 -8.79 2.60
N HIS A 2 1.86 -8.39 1.72
CA HIS A 2 3.11 -9.14 1.48
C HIS A 2 4.25 -8.66 2.38
N ASP A 3 4.51 -7.34 2.44
CA ASP A 3 5.63 -6.79 3.24
C ASP A 3 5.32 -5.41 3.85
N ILE A 4 5.72 -5.18 5.10
CA ILE A 4 5.54 -3.91 5.82
C ILE A 4 6.92 -3.36 6.23
N ALA A 5 7.27 -2.19 5.69
CA ALA A 5 8.44 -1.43 6.11
C ALA A 5 8.04 -0.20 6.94
N TYR A 6 8.86 0.13 7.95
CA TYR A 6 8.64 1.26 8.85
C TYR A 6 9.74 2.30 8.65
N LEU A 7 9.35 3.49 8.17
CA LEU A 7 10.25 4.62 7.97
C LEU A 7 9.82 5.79 8.85
N GLY A 8 10.14 5.70 10.14
CA GLY A 8 9.88 6.74 11.15
C GLY A 8 8.41 7.19 11.19
N GLY A 9 8.12 8.30 10.50
CA GLY A 9 6.79 8.89 10.38
C GLY A 9 5.86 8.21 9.37
N HIS A 10 6.31 7.18 8.66
CA HIS A 10 5.51 6.51 7.62
C HIS A 10 5.59 4.99 7.70
N SER A 11 4.53 4.34 7.24
CA SER A 11 4.49 2.91 6.96
C SER A 11 4.36 2.69 5.46
N VAL A 12 5.16 1.78 4.94
CA VAL A 12 5.11 1.34 3.56
C VAL A 12 4.55 -0.07 3.52
N PHE A 13 3.52 -0.28 2.71
CA PHE A 13 2.86 -1.56 2.52
C PHE A 13 3.10 -2.06 1.10
N TYR A 14 3.66 -3.27 0.96
CA TYR A 14 3.72 -4.02 -0.28
C TYR A 14 2.54 -4.99 -0.38
N VAL A 15 1.72 -4.79 -1.41
CA VAL A 15 0.55 -5.63 -1.71
C VAL A 15 0.81 -6.41 -2.98
N GLU A 16 0.81 -7.73 -2.87
CA GLU A 16 0.88 -8.63 -4.01
C GLU A 16 -0.52 -8.86 -4.59
N LEU A 17 -0.69 -8.55 -5.87
CA LEU A 17 -1.93 -8.80 -6.60
C LEU A 17 -1.97 -10.25 -7.11
N PRO A 18 -3.16 -10.81 -7.44
CA PRO A 18 -3.25 -12.13 -8.05
C PRO A 18 -2.45 -12.29 -9.35
N SER A 19 -2.09 -11.19 -10.01
CA SER A 19 -1.24 -11.17 -11.20
C SER A 19 0.27 -11.31 -10.91
N GLY A 20 0.66 -11.39 -9.63
CA GLY A 20 2.07 -11.40 -9.18
C GLY A 20 2.73 -10.02 -9.17
N LYS A 21 2.00 -8.96 -9.53
CA LYS A 21 2.52 -7.58 -9.44
C LYS A 21 2.49 -7.10 -7.99
N LEU A 22 3.54 -6.36 -7.61
CA LEU A 22 3.62 -5.68 -6.31
C LEU A 22 3.18 -4.22 -6.44
N VAL A 23 2.24 -3.81 -5.60
CA VAL A 23 1.81 -2.43 -5.40
C VAL A 23 2.42 -1.93 -4.10
N GLN A 24 3.10 -0.78 -4.16
CA GLN A 24 3.63 -0.09 -2.98
C GLN A 24 2.66 1.01 -2.56
N SER A 25 2.28 1.02 -1.29
CA SER A 25 1.44 2.06 -0.68
C SER A 25 2.20 2.74 0.46
N PHE A 26 2.17 4.07 0.48
CA PHE A 26 2.83 4.89 1.49
C PHE A 26 1.77 5.60 2.34
N VAL A 27 1.80 5.36 3.65
CA VAL A 27 0.82 5.91 4.59
C VAL A 27 1.55 6.67 5.69
N ALA A 28 1.14 7.91 5.93
CA ALA A 28 1.63 8.68 7.07
C ALA A 28 1.15 8.08 8.40
N ASN A 29 2.04 8.00 9.38
CA ASN A 29 1.75 7.53 10.74
C ASN A 29 1.00 8.61 11.56
N ALA A 30 0.02 9.29 10.96
CA ALA A 30 -0.76 10.36 11.59
C ALA A 30 -1.74 9.80 12.63
N GLU A 31 -2.33 8.63 12.37
CA GLU A 31 -3.23 7.96 13.31
C GLU A 31 -2.55 6.73 13.95
N ARG A 32 -2.46 6.77 15.28
CA ARG A 32 -2.00 5.63 16.11
C ARG A 32 -3.12 4.64 16.46
N ARG A 33 -4.39 4.98 16.22
CA ARG A 33 -5.57 4.21 16.68
C ARG A 33 -6.40 3.55 15.57
N GLY A 34 -6.06 3.75 14.30
CA GLY A 34 -6.70 3.04 13.19
C GLY A 34 -6.21 1.60 13.09
N GLN A 35 -7.12 0.68 12.74
CA GLN A 35 -6.75 -0.72 12.48
C GLN A 35 -5.87 -0.76 11.21
N ARG A 36 -4.61 -1.16 11.37
CA ARG A 36 -3.65 -1.27 10.26
C ARG A 36 -3.66 -2.69 9.71
N PRO A 37 -3.51 -2.86 8.39
CA PRO A 37 -3.23 -4.17 7.83
C PRO A 37 -1.98 -4.76 8.45
N THR A 38 -2.03 -6.05 8.71
CA THR A 38 -0.95 -6.87 9.22
C THR A 38 -0.58 -7.94 8.19
N TRP A 39 0.51 -8.67 8.46
CA TRP A 39 1.01 -9.71 7.57
C TRP A 39 -0.03 -10.77 7.25
N GLY A 40 -0.17 -11.14 5.98
CA GLY A 40 -1.15 -12.14 5.55
C GLY A 40 -2.58 -11.62 5.37
N ASP A 41 -2.89 -10.40 5.79
CA ASP A 41 -4.25 -9.86 5.63
C ASP A 41 -4.64 -9.71 4.15
N GLN A 42 -5.85 -10.13 3.81
CA GLN A 42 -6.44 -9.79 2.53
C GLN A 42 -6.86 -8.32 2.55
N VAL A 43 -6.34 -7.55 1.60
CA VAL A 43 -6.55 -6.09 1.51
C VAL A 43 -6.95 -5.71 0.11
N TYR A 44 -7.59 -4.54 -0.01
CA TYR A 44 -7.93 -3.93 -1.28
C TYR A 44 -7.08 -2.67 -1.47
N VAL A 45 -6.56 -2.49 -2.69
CA VAL A 45 -5.93 -1.25 -3.13
C VAL A 45 -6.94 -0.47 -3.94
N TRP A 46 -6.98 0.85 -3.74
CA TRP A 46 -7.87 1.75 -4.44
C TRP A 46 -7.16 3.09 -4.68
N TRP A 47 -7.61 3.81 -5.69
CA TRP A 47 -7.17 5.16 -6.05
C TRP A 47 -8.31 5.84 -6.80
N GLU A 48 -8.28 7.17 -6.85
CA GLU A 48 -9.26 7.95 -7.61
C GLU A 48 -9.05 7.77 -9.12
N ASP A 49 -10.11 8.00 -9.90
CA ASP A 49 -10.08 7.81 -11.35
C ASP A 49 -9.01 8.65 -12.07
N ASP A 50 -8.67 9.81 -11.50
CA ASP A 50 -7.68 10.77 -11.99
C ASP A 50 -6.24 10.56 -11.48
N SER A 51 -6.02 9.57 -10.62
CA SER A 51 -4.70 9.30 -10.00
C SER A 51 -3.73 8.54 -10.92
N GLY A 52 -4.22 8.01 -12.03
CA GLY A 52 -3.43 7.18 -12.96
C GLY A 52 -2.62 7.98 -13.97
N VAL A 53 -1.35 7.61 -14.18
CA VAL A 53 -0.49 8.16 -15.25
C VAL A 53 -0.01 7.03 -16.16
N VAL A 54 -0.01 7.28 -17.47
CA VAL A 54 0.51 6.35 -18.49
C VAL A 54 1.85 6.83 -18.99
N LEU A 55 2.89 6.01 -18.81
CA LEU A 55 4.20 6.25 -19.39
C LEU A 55 4.25 5.66 -20.81
N ARG A 56 4.75 6.44 -21.77
CA ARG A 56 4.98 6.02 -23.17
C ARG A 56 6.49 6.02 -23.44
N SER A 57 6.94 5.10 -24.30
CA SER A 57 8.35 4.98 -24.73
C SER A 57 8.76 6.04 -25.73
#